data_AF-A0A060WME3-F1
#
_entry.id   AF-A0A060WME3-F1
#
_cell.length_a   1.000
_cell.length_b   1.000
_cell.length_c   1.000
_cell.angle_alpha   90.00
_cell.angle_beta   90.00
_cell.angle_gamma   90.00
#
_symmetry.space_group_name_H-M   'P 1'
#
loop_
_entity.id
_entity.type
_entity.pdbx_description
1 polymer ?
#
loop_
_entity_poly.entity_id
_entity_poly.type
_entity_poly.pdbx_seq_one_letter_code
_entity_poly.pdbx_strand_id
1 'polypeptide(L)' 'MMDSSPDPMDMEMYLTKPRLKVTMDDFEYLKLLGKGTFGKVILVKEKATGRYYAMKILKKEVIVAKVSRGH' A
#
# COMPACT_ATOMS: atom_id res chain seq x y z
N MET A 1 -1.87 -18.64 -14.76
CA MET A 1 -0.69 -18.11 -14.03
C MET A 1 -1.14 -16.90 -13.24
N MET A 2 -0.90 -16.92 -11.92
CA MET A 2 -1.33 -15.95 -10.89
C MET A 2 -2.83 -15.92 -10.54
N ASP A 3 -3.40 -17.10 -10.28
CA ASP A 3 -4.32 -17.22 -9.14
C ASP A 3 -3.43 -17.74 -7.99
N SER A 4 -3.16 -16.87 -7.03
CA SER A 4 -2.72 -17.30 -5.72
C SER A 4 -3.65 -16.55 -4.79
N SER A 5 -4.89 -17.05 -4.74
CA SER A 5 -5.85 -16.68 -3.71
C SER A 5 -5.09 -16.66 -2.38
N PRO A 6 -5.08 -15.54 -1.64
CA PRO A 6 -4.35 -15.46 -0.39
C PRO A 6 -4.82 -16.59 0.52
N ASP A 7 -3.87 -17.36 1.06
CA ASP A 7 -4.19 -18.49 1.90
C ASP A 7 -5.12 -18.05 3.04
N PRO A 8 -6.22 -18.77 3.33
CA PRO A 8 -7.14 -18.42 4.40
C PRO A 8 -6.46 -18.35 5.79
N MET A 9 -5.27 -18.91 5.97
CA MET A 9 -4.47 -18.75 7.20
C MET A 9 -3.75 -17.40 7.26
N ASP A 10 -3.36 -16.86 6.10
CA ASP A 10 -2.95 -15.46 6.00
C ASP A 10 -4.19 -14.59 6.35
N MET A 11 -5.36 -14.96 5.83
CA MET A 11 -6.75 -14.53 6.16
C MET A 11 -6.96 -13.89 7.55
N GLU A 12 -6.84 -14.81 8.49
CA GLU A 12 -7.08 -14.68 9.91
C GLU A 12 -6.00 -13.81 10.58
N MET A 13 -4.77 -13.87 10.08
CA MET A 13 -3.61 -13.17 10.66
C MET A 13 -3.72 -11.65 10.49
N TYR A 14 -4.25 -11.15 9.37
CA TYR A 14 -4.37 -9.70 9.17
C TYR A 14 -5.53 -9.06 9.93
N LEU A 15 -6.54 -9.83 10.33
CA LEU A 15 -7.69 -9.32 11.09
C LEU A 15 -7.42 -9.28 12.61
N THR A 16 -6.55 -10.16 13.09
CA THR A 16 -6.27 -10.37 14.52
C THR A 16 -5.03 -9.63 15.03
N LYS A 17 -4.15 -9.13 14.16
CA LYS A 17 -3.01 -8.31 14.60
C LYS A 17 -3.50 -6.96 15.13
N PRO A 18 -3.11 -6.55 16.35
CA PRO A 18 -3.30 -5.18 16.78
C PRO A 18 -2.68 -4.28 15.73
N ARG A 19 -3.39 -3.23 15.31
CA ARG A 19 -2.92 -2.22 14.35
C ARG A 19 -1.76 -1.46 14.98
N LEU A 20 -0.59 -2.10 15.07
CA LEU A 20 0.67 -1.42 15.31
C LEU A 20 0.76 -0.34 14.24
N LYS A 21 1.04 0.90 14.67
CA LYS A 21 1.18 2.03 13.74
C LYS A 21 2.33 1.71 12.80
N VAL A 22 2.00 1.25 11.60
CA VAL A 22 2.97 1.04 10.54
C VAL A 22 3.32 2.41 9.96
N THR A 23 4.60 2.72 9.92
CA THR A 23 5.15 3.96 9.41
C THR A 23 5.81 3.73 8.05
N MET A 24 6.17 4.81 7.36
CA MET A 24 6.86 4.69 6.07
C MET A 24 8.28 4.11 6.22
N ASP A 25 8.89 4.28 7.39
CA ASP A 25 10.24 3.79 7.71
C ASP A 25 10.34 2.27 7.85
N ASP A 26 9.21 1.61 8.09
CA ASP A 26 9.09 0.14 8.16
C ASP A 26 9.21 -0.53 6.78
N PHE A 27 9.18 0.27 5.70
CA PHE A 27 9.23 -0.20 4.33
C PHE A 27 10.52 0.21 3.63
N GLU A 28 11.04 -0.71 2.81
CA GLU A 28 12.13 -0.47 1.88
C GLU A 28 11.57 -0.24 0.48
N TYR A 29 11.91 0.88 -0.16
CA TYR A 29 11.49 1.20 -1.52
C TYR A 29 12.38 0.49 -2.54
N LEU A 30 11.79 -0.40 -3.34
CA LEU A 30 12.54 -1.23 -4.28
C LEU A 30 12.45 -0.70 -5.70
N LYS A 31 11.24 -0.61 -6.26
CA LYS A 31 11.05 -0.31 -7.68
C LYS A 31 9.77 0.46 -7.94
N LEU A 32 9.84 1.49 -8.78
CA LEU A 32 8.64 2.15 -9.27
C LEU A 32 7.83 1.20 -10.18
N LEU A 33 6.59 0.91 -9.80
CA LEU A 33 5.67 0.08 -10.59
C LEU A 33 4.83 0.92 -11.55
N GLY A 34 4.48 2.16 -11.19
CA GLY A 34 3.68 3.02 -12.05
C GLY A 34 3.63 4.48 -11.62
N LYS A 35 3.47 5.37 -12.59
CA LYS A 35 3.20 6.80 -12.38
C LYS A 35 1.87 7.13 -13.04
N GLY A 36 0.99 7.84 -12.33
CA GLY A 36 -0.29 8.30 -12.85
C GLY A 36 -0.61 9.70 -12.36
N THR A 37 -1.77 10.20 -12.77
CA THR A 37 -2.28 11.54 -12.40
C THR A 37 -2.44 11.71 -10.89
N PHE A 38 -2.86 10.65 -10.19
CA PHE A 38 -3.11 10.67 -8.75
C PHE A 38 -1.86 10.44 -7.89
N GLY A 39 -0.72 10.08 -8.50
CA GLY A 39 0.51 9.81 -7.76
C GLY A 39 1.36 8.69 -8.35
N LYS A 40 2.13 8.01 -7.49
CA LYS A 40 3.08 6.96 -7.88
C LYS A 40 2.84 5.68 -7.09
N VAL A 41 3.02 4.54 -7.74
CA VAL A 41 2.98 3.21 -7.13
C VAL A 41 4.38 2.66 -7.10
N ILE A 42 4.87 2.30 -5.91
CA ILE A 42 6.21 1.78 -5.70
C ILE A 42 6.10 0.39 -5.06
N LEU A 43 6.83 -0.59 -5.60
CA LEU A 43 7.09 -1.86 -4.95
C LEU A 43 7.92 -1.60 -3.71
N VAL A 44 7.41 -2.00 -2.56
CA VAL A 44 8.09 -1.89 -1.28
C VAL A 44 8.20 -3.26 -0.63
N LYS A 45 9.16 -3.41 0.27
CA LYS A 45 9.31 -4.59 1.12
C LYS A 45 9.23 -4.18 2.58
N GLU A 46 8.36 -4.82 3.33
CA GLU A 46 8.29 -4.61 4.78
C GLU A 46 9.54 -5.21 5.44
N LYS A 47 10.25 -4.42 6.23
CA LYS A 47 11.51 -4.85 6.88
C LYS A 47 11.27 -5.94 7.93
N ALA A 48 10.14 -5.88 8.64
CA ALA A 48 9.81 -6.82 9.71
C ALA A 48 9.46 -8.23 9.19
N THR A 49 8.69 -8.32 8.10
CA THR A 49 8.18 -9.59 7.58
C THR A 49 8.87 -10.05 6.30
N GLY A 50 9.59 -9.15 5.62
CA GLY A 50 10.15 -9.39 4.30
C GLY A 50 9.12 -9.48 3.18
N ARG A 51 7.82 -9.22 3.46
CA ARG A 51 6.74 -9.31 2.48
C ARG A 51 6.77 -8.11 1.53
N TYR A 52 6.45 -8.38 0.26
CA TYR A 52 6.41 -7.35 -0.79
C TYR A 52 5.00 -6.77 -0.92
N TYR A 53 4.92 -5.46 -1.08
CA TYR A 53 3.67 -4.71 -1.22
C TYR A 53 3.78 -3.62 -2.30
N ALA A 54 2.64 -3.15 -2.79
CA ALA A 54 2.57 -1.98 -3.67
C ALA A 54 2.11 -0.75 -2.87
N MET A 55 3.02 0.19 -2.62
CA MET A 55 2.72 1.44 -1.94
C MET A 55 2.23 2.49 -2.93
N LYS A 56 0.96 2.90 -2.80
CA LYS A 56 0.36 3.98 -3.59
C LYS A 56 0.52 5.31 -2.88
N ILE A 57 1.46 6.13 -3.35
CA ILE A 57 1.73 7.46 -2.82
C ILE A 57 0.87 8.47 -3.59
N LEU A 58 -0.13 9.04 -2.91
CA LEU A 58 -1.06 10.01 -3.47
C LEU A 58 -0.54 11.44 -3.26
N LYS A 59 -0.67 12.31 -4.27
CA LYS A 59 -0.35 13.74 -4.12
C LYS A 59 -1.50 14.45 -3.40
N LYS A 60 -1.20 15.09 -2.26
CA LYS A 60 -2.19 15.80 -1.43
C LYS A 60 -3.00 16.83 -2.22
N GLU A 61 -2.37 17.56 -3.13
CA GLU A 61 -3.00 18.56 -4.01
C GLU A 61 -4.15 17.99 -4.87
N VAL A 62 -3.97 16.77 -5.37
CA VAL A 62 -4.97 16.10 -6.23
C VAL A 62 -6.13 15.54 -5.41
N ILE A 63 -5.88 15.12 -4.17
CA ILE A 63 -6.92 14.62 -3.26
C ILE A 63 -7.82 15.78 -2.83
N VAL A 64 -7.25 16.92 -2.42
CA VAL A 64 -8.00 18.08 -1.94
C VAL A 64 -8.90 18.67 -3.04
N ALA A 65 -8.43 18.70 -4.28
CA ALA A 65 -9.20 19.20 -5.42
C ALA A 65 -10.43 18.35 -5.79
N LYS A 66 -10.46 17.07 -5.40
CA LYS A 66 -11.56 16.15 -5.75
C LYS A 66 -12.64 16.06 -4.67
N VAL A 67 -12.33 16.39 -3.43
CA VAL A 67 -13.29 16.40 -2.30
C VAL A 67 -14.25 17.60 -2.37
N SER A 68 -13.92 18.64 -3.15
CA SER A 68 -14.67 19.91 -3.22
C SER A 68 -15.66 20.04 -4.38
N ARG A 69 -15.87 19.00 -5.22
CA ARG A 69 -16.91 19.00 -6.28
C ARG A 69 -18.06 18.03 -5.97
N GLY A 70 -18.67 18.22 -4.82
CA GLY A 70 -19.98 17.68 -4.47
C GLY A 70 -20.82 18.79 -3.83
N HIS A 71 -21.25 19.74 -4.66
CA HIS A 71 -22.42 20.60 -4.43
C HIS A 71 -23.32 20.44 -5.64
#